data_AF-A0A9D4XTE6-F1
#
_entry.id   AF-A0A9D4XTE6-F1
#
_cell.length_a   1.000
_cell.length_b   1.000
_cell.length_c   1.000
_cell.angle_alpha   90.00
_cell.angle_beta   90.00
_cell.angle_gamma   90.00
#
_symmetry.space_group_name_H-M   'P 1'
#
loop_
_entity.id
_entity.type
_entity.pdbx_description
1 polymer ?
#
loop_
_entity_poly.entity_id
_entity_poly.type
_entity_poly.pdbx_seq_one_letter_code
_entity_poly.pdbx_strand_id
1 'polypeptide(L)'
;ASLHSSHLVFFPVTIIVIITPKELMKMEIKGDVEGGKHKGVREPLIGEKNKQLVNETKDYHHPWMVYFTTFIAVCGSFEFGVCVGYSSPTQDAIRKDLSLSLAEYSLFGSILTFGAMIGAITSGPIADLVGRKGAMRVSSAFCIAGWLVIYFSKGPIPLDIGRLATGYGMGVFSYVVPVFIAEIAPKERRGVLTTLNQFMIVIGGSTAFIFGTILSWRALSIIGLIPTAVLLLGLFFIPESPRWLAKRGLTKDFVAALQILHGKDADISQEAKEIQDYITSLEQLAKPKVLDLFQKRYLRSLTIGVGLMVCQQFGGINGVGFYASSIFDLAGSNTYFSNRNSSFKV
;
A
#
# COMPACT_ATOMS: atom_id res chain seq x y z
N ALA A 1 -2.35 32.02 11.80
CA ALA A 1 -3.26 30.86 11.97
C ALA A 1 -3.14 29.84 10.82
N SER A 2 -1.92 29.51 10.35
CA SER A 2 -1.68 28.74 9.11
C SER A 2 -0.69 27.57 9.29
N LEU A 3 -0.68 26.95 10.48
CA LEU A 3 0.18 25.79 10.75
C LEU A 3 -0.59 24.57 11.29
N HIS A 4 -1.91 24.64 11.39
CA HIS A 4 -2.74 23.55 11.91
C HIS A 4 -3.45 22.72 10.81
N SER A 5 -3.35 23.12 9.54
CA SER A 5 -4.04 22.44 8.43
C SER A 5 -3.24 21.31 7.78
N SER A 6 -1.95 21.15 8.12
CA SER A 6 -1.09 20.11 7.52
C SER A 6 -1.32 18.70 8.10
N HIS A 7 -2.00 18.60 9.25
CA HIS A 7 -2.30 17.32 9.90
C HIS A 7 -3.57 16.63 9.37
N LEU A 8 -4.44 17.36 8.64
CA LEU A 8 -5.72 16.85 8.16
C LEU A 8 -5.66 16.23 6.74
N VAL A 9 -4.57 16.47 5.99
CA VAL A 9 -4.46 16.05 4.59
C VAL A 9 -4.05 14.56 4.45
N PHE A 10 -3.51 13.94 5.49
CA PHE A 10 -2.86 12.62 5.37
C PHE A 10 -3.43 11.53 6.29
N PHE A 11 -4.49 11.83 7.04
CA PHE A 11 -5.17 10.88 7.92
C PHE A 11 -5.88 9.69 7.24
N PRO A 12 -6.35 9.73 5.98
CA PRO A 12 -7.39 8.78 5.60
C PRO A 12 -6.86 7.44 5.06
N VAL A 13 -5.58 7.32 4.69
CA VAL A 13 -5.02 6.03 4.22
C VAL A 13 -4.66 5.10 5.40
N THR A 14 -4.53 5.65 6.61
CA THR A 14 -4.40 4.90 7.87
C THR A 14 -5.56 3.91 8.09
N ILE A 15 -6.76 4.25 7.60
CA ILE A 15 -7.96 3.40 7.74
C ILE A 15 -7.88 2.14 6.87
N ILE A 16 -7.24 2.21 5.68
CA ILE A 16 -7.10 1.06 4.77
C ILE A 16 -6.25 -0.05 5.40
N VAL A 17 -5.27 0.31 6.24
CA VAL A 17 -4.39 -0.64 6.93
C VAL A 17 -5.00 -1.13 8.26
N ILE A 18 -5.69 -0.26 9.01
CA ILE A 18 -6.28 -0.63 10.30
C ILE A 18 -7.45 -1.63 10.12
N ILE A 19 -8.17 -1.59 8.99
CA ILE A 19 -9.22 -2.57 8.67
C ILE A 19 -8.60 -3.77 7.93
N THR A 20 -7.61 -4.42 8.53
CA THR A 20 -7.25 -5.79 8.13
C THR A 20 -8.31 -6.73 8.71
N PRO A 21 -8.80 -7.76 7.99
CA PRO A 21 -9.81 -8.71 8.51
C PRO A 21 -9.45 -9.38 9.85
N LYS A 22 -8.16 -9.37 10.25
CA LYS A 22 -7.69 -9.82 11.56
C LYS A 22 -8.20 -9.00 12.75
N GLU A 23 -8.33 -7.68 12.63
CA GLU A 23 -8.82 -6.83 13.73
C GLU A 23 -10.35 -6.86 13.83
N LEU A 24 -11.04 -7.05 12.70
CA LEU A 24 -12.47 -7.37 12.67
C LEU A 24 -12.78 -8.73 13.33
N MET A 25 -11.96 -9.74 13.06
CA MET A 25 -12.12 -11.08 13.67
C MET A 25 -11.76 -11.08 15.17
N LYS A 26 -10.77 -10.27 15.61
CA LYS A 26 -10.47 -10.09 17.05
C LYS A 26 -11.58 -9.35 17.80
N MET A 27 -12.22 -8.35 17.18
CA MET A 27 -13.40 -7.70 17.76
C MET A 27 -14.59 -8.67 17.83
N GLU A 28 -14.74 -9.57 16.86
CA GLU A 28 -15.81 -10.59 16.86
C GLU A 28 -15.59 -11.66 17.95
N ILE A 29 -14.36 -12.14 18.17
CA ILE A 29 -14.03 -13.06 19.27
C ILE A 29 -14.32 -12.41 20.64
N LYS A 30 -14.07 -11.09 20.78
CA LYS A 30 -14.34 -10.37 22.02
C LYS A 30 -15.84 -10.13 22.24
N GLY A 31 -16.60 -9.92 21.16
CA GLY A 31 -18.06 -9.75 21.18
C GLY A 31 -18.84 -11.03 21.49
N ASP A 32 -18.37 -12.19 21.01
CA ASP A 32 -19.00 -13.49 21.31
C ASP A 32 -18.73 -13.95 22.76
N VAL A 33 -17.64 -13.50 23.38
CA VAL A 33 -17.30 -13.84 24.78
C VAL A 33 -18.11 -13.01 25.80
N GLU A 34 -18.51 -11.77 25.46
CA GLU A 34 -19.30 -10.91 26.36
C GLU A 34 -20.81 -11.21 26.34
N GLY A 35 -21.30 -12.04 25.40
CA GLY A 35 -22.72 -12.41 25.28
C GLY A 35 -23.22 -13.52 26.22
N GLY A 36 -22.33 -14.19 26.96
CA GLY A 36 -22.68 -15.31 27.86
C GLY A 36 -22.61 -14.95 29.34
N LYS A 37 -23.75 -14.65 29.98
CA LYS A 37 -23.81 -14.40 31.44
C LYS A 37 -23.60 -15.70 32.26
N HIS A 38 -22.52 -15.67 33.04
CA HIS A 38 -22.22 -16.32 34.33
C HIS A 38 -22.46 -17.83 34.58
N LYS A 39 -21.37 -18.55 34.88
CA LYS A 39 -21.23 -19.41 36.08
C LYS A 39 -19.75 -19.58 36.43
N GLY A 40 -19.40 -19.37 37.70
CA GLY A 40 -18.02 -19.29 38.17
C GLY A 40 -17.22 -20.57 37.96
N VAL A 41 -15.99 -20.42 37.46
CA VAL A 41 -14.91 -21.38 37.58
C VAL A 41 -13.64 -20.58 37.86
N ARG A 42 -12.95 -21.01 38.92
CA ARG A 42 -11.72 -20.45 39.49
C ARG A 42 -10.72 -20.03 38.41
N GLU A 43 -10.12 -18.85 38.60
CA GLU A 43 -8.88 -18.47 37.91
C GLU A 43 -7.81 -19.56 38.17
N PRO A 44 -7.25 -20.20 37.14
CA PRO A 44 -6.06 -21.02 37.33
C PRO A 44 -4.86 -20.07 37.50
N LEU A 45 -4.16 -20.24 38.62
CA LEU A 45 -2.86 -19.64 39.00
C LEU A 45 -1.69 -19.93 38.02
N ILE A 46 -1.98 -20.20 36.74
CA ILE A 46 -1.02 -20.52 35.67
C ILE A 46 -0.53 -19.23 34.95
N GLY A 47 -1.14 -18.08 35.23
CA GLY A 47 -0.80 -16.79 34.61
C GLY A 47 0.51 -16.15 35.08
N GLU A 48 1.02 -16.50 36.28
CA GLU A 48 2.25 -15.89 36.81
C GLU A 48 3.52 -16.67 36.47
N LYS A 49 3.47 -18.02 36.44
CA LYS A 49 4.66 -18.81 36.06
C LYS A 49 5.02 -18.65 34.58
N ASN A 50 4.05 -18.41 33.70
CA ASN A 50 4.33 -18.13 32.29
C ASN A 50 4.83 -16.70 32.03
N LYS A 51 4.62 -15.73 32.93
CA LYS A 51 5.21 -14.40 32.78
C LYS A 51 6.73 -14.40 32.99
N GLN A 52 7.26 -15.35 33.74
CA GLN A 52 8.72 -15.49 33.92
C GLN A 52 9.40 -16.34 32.84
N LEU A 53 8.68 -17.26 32.18
CA LEU A 53 9.23 -18.06 31.07
C LEU A 53 9.07 -17.41 29.68
N VAL A 54 8.19 -16.43 29.52
CA VAL A 54 7.98 -15.71 28.24
C VAL A 54 8.94 -14.52 28.05
N ASN A 55 9.83 -14.28 29.02
CA ASN A 55 10.90 -13.29 28.92
C ASN A 55 12.25 -13.88 28.46
N GLU A 56 12.26 -15.12 27.93
CA GLU A 56 13.32 -15.49 26.99
C GLU A 56 13.14 -14.59 25.77
N THR A 57 14.02 -13.60 25.73
CA THR A 57 14.21 -12.68 24.61
C THR A 57 14.31 -13.56 23.38
N LYS A 58 13.30 -13.53 22.50
CA LYS A 58 13.39 -14.18 21.19
C LYS A 58 14.63 -13.59 20.53
N ASP A 59 15.72 -14.34 20.59
CA ASP A 59 17.01 -13.91 20.07
C ASP A 59 16.95 -14.12 18.56
N TYR A 60 16.20 -13.24 17.89
CA TYR A 60 16.21 -13.13 16.46
C TYR A 60 17.61 -12.67 16.08
N HIS A 61 18.50 -13.63 15.77
CA HIS A 61 19.81 -13.35 15.23
C HIS A 61 19.65 -12.48 13.96
N HIS A 62 19.83 -11.18 14.14
CA HIS A 62 19.72 -10.09 13.17
C HIS A 62 18.52 -10.18 12.19
N PRO A 63 17.40 -9.46 12.45
CA PRO A 63 16.24 -9.38 11.52
C PRO A 63 16.52 -8.51 10.27
N TRP A 64 17.78 -8.46 9.83
CA TRP A 64 18.23 -7.68 8.69
C TRP A 64 17.51 -8.08 7.40
N MET A 65 17.20 -9.38 7.22
CA MET A 65 16.43 -9.87 6.08
C MET A 65 14.98 -9.39 6.08
N VAL A 66 14.35 -9.26 7.24
CA VAL A 66 13.00 -8.69 7.36
C VAL A 66 13.01 -7.22 6.96
N TYR A 67 14.00 -6.44 7.44
CA TYR A 67 14.13 -5.04 7.07
C TYR A 67 14.47 -4.86 5.60
N PHE A 68 15.40 -5.65 5.06
CA PHE A 68 15.75 -5.63 3.64
C PHE A 68 14.55 -5.98 2.77
N THR A 69 13.83 -7.05 3.12
CA THR A 69 12.61 -7.46 2.40
C THR A 69 11.52 -6.39 2.48
N THR A 70 11.34 -5.77 3.65
CA THR A 70 10.40 -4.66 3.82
C THR A 70 10.82 -3.45 2.98
N PHE A 71 12.11 -3.09 2.99
CA PHE A 71 12.65 -1.99 2.21
C PHE A 71 12.39 -2.16 0.71
N ILE A 72 12.65 -3.35 0.17
CA ILE A 72 12.31 -3.67 -1.22
C ILE A 72 10.80 -3.58 -1.45
N ALA A 73 9.97 -4.15 -0.57
CA ALA A 73 8.52 -4.14 -0.74
C ALA A 73 7.94 -2.70 -0.74
N VAL A 74 8.43 -1.82 0.14
CA VAL A 74 7.94 -0.44 0.23
C VAL A 74 8.37 0.45 -0.94
N CYS A 75 9.29 0.00 -1.81
CA CYS A 75 9.53 0.66 -3.10
C CYS A 75 8.26 0.68 -3.96
N GLY A 76 7.39 -0.34 -3.87
CA GLY A 76 6.08 -0.33 -4.53
C GLY A 76 5.13 0.70 -3.94
N SER A 77 5.20 0.96 -2.64
CA SER A 77 4.45 2.01 -1.96
C SER A 77 4.95 3.40 -2.34
N PHE A 78 6.27 3.57 -2.46
CA PHE A 78 6.86 4.81 -2.97
C PHE A 78 6.37 5.10 -4.40
N GLU A 79 6.40 4.08 -5.26
CA GLU A 79 5.91 4.17 -6.63
C GLU A 79 4.43 4.55 -6.69
N PHE A 80 3.58 3.95 -5.82
CA PHE A 80 2.19 4.37 -5.66
C PHE A 80 2.12 5.89 -5.40
N GLY A 81 2.94 6.38 -4.47
CA GLY A 81 3.02 7.80 -4.14
C GLY A 81 3.42 8.67 -5.33
N VAL A 82 4.47 8.28 -6.06
CA VAL A 82 4.93 8.99 -7.26
C VAL A 82 3.85 9.01 -8.33
N CYS A 83 3.16 7.89 -8.55
CA CYS A 83 2.04 7.82 -9.49
C CYS A 83 0.96 8.83 -9.13
N VAL A 84 0.58 8.97 -7.87
CA VAL A 84 -0.42 9.97 -7.45
C VAL A 84 0.12 11.41 -7.62
N GLY A 85 1.35 11.67 -7.17
CA GLY A 85 1.94 13.02 -7.18
C GLY A 85 2.41 13.53 -8.54
N TYR A 86 2.57 12.65 -9.55
CA TYR A 86 3.10 13.02 -10.87
C TYR A 86 2.21 13.98 -11.66
N SER A 87 0.88 13.84 -11.56
CA SER A 87 -0.05 14.63 -12.39
C SER A 87 0.07 16.13 -12.10
N SER A 88 -0.02 16.53 -10.83
CA SER A 88 -0.14 17.94 -10.45
C SER A 88 0.98 18.87 -10.96
N PRO A 89 2.28 18.58 -10.76
CA PRO A 89 3.35 19.45 -11.25
C PRO A 89 3.54 19.38 -12.78
N THR A 90 3.09 18.31 -13.44
CA THR A 90 3.33 18.10 -14.88
C THR A 90 2.22 18.65 -15.78
N GLN A 91 1.07 19.01 -15.21
CA GLN A 91 -0.12 19.47 -15.94
C GLN A 91 0.20 20.52 -17.01
N ASP A 92 0.78 21.65 -16.60
CA ASP A 92 0.99 22.78 -17.50
C ASP A 92 2.06 22.48 -18.55
N ALA A 93 3.09 21.74 -18.18
CA ALA A 93 4.16 21.34 -19.08
C ALA A 93 3.66 20.37 -20.16
N ILE A 94 2.89 19.35 -19.77
CA ILE A 94 2.30 18.36 -20.68
C ILE A 94 1.30 19.05 -21.62
N ARG A 95 0.42 19.92 -21.10
CA ARG A 95 -0.58 20.62 -21.91
C ARG A 95 0.07 21.56 -22.94
N LYS A 96 1.16 22.23 -22.60
CA LYS A 96 1.90 23.09 -23.53
C LYS A 96 2.65 22.29 -24.59
N ASP A 97 3.33 21.21 -24.20
CA ASP A 97 4.16 20.39 -25.11
C ASP A 97 3.33 19.57 -26.11
N LEU A 98 2.21 19.00 -25.64
CA LEU A 98 1.33 18.15 -26.46
C LEU A 98 0.07 18.88 -26.96
N SER A 99 -0.04 20.19 -26.72
CA SER A 99 -1.21 21.01 -27.08
C SER A 99 -2.55 20.44 -26.59
N LEU A 100 -2.57 19.84 -25.40
CA LEU A 100 -3.76 19.15 -24.87
C LEU A 100 -4.78 20.13 -24.27
N SER A 101 -6.05 19.85 -24.55
CA SER A 101 -7.17 20.48 -23.86
C SER A 101 -7.22 20.11 -22.38
N LEU A 102 -7.94 20.91 -21.58
CA LEU A 102 -8.15 20.60 -20.16
C LEU A 102 -8.93 19.28 -19.98
N ALA A 103 -9.85 18.97 -20.91
CA ALA A 103 -10.65 17.75 -20.86
C ALA A 103 -9.80 16.50 -21.08
N GLU A 104 -8.89 16.52 -22.07
CA GLU A 104 -7.94 15.44 -22.32
C GLU A 104 -6.98 15.24 -21.14
N TYR A 105 -6.50 16.33 -20.55
CA TYR A 105 -5.66 16.21 -19.35
C TYR A 105 -6.44 15.68 -18.13
N SER A 106 -7.71 16.05 -17.99
CA SER A 106 -8.56 15.52 -16.94
C SER A 106 -8.83 14.02 -17.11
N LEU A 107 -8.92 13.54 -18.36
CA LEU A 107 -8.96 12.12 -18.68
C LEU A 107 -7.67 11.42 -18.26
N PHE A 108 -6.50 11.99 -18.56
CA PHE A 108 -5.21 11.49 -18.09
C PHE A 108 -5.16 11.35 -16.56
N GLY A 109 -5.63 12.35 -15.81
CA GLY A 109 -5.68 12.27 -14.35
C GLY A 109 -6.62 11.18 -13.82
N SER A 110 -7.78 11.02 -14.44
CA SER A 110 -8.83 10.09 -13.99
C SER A 110 -8.63 8.65 -14.45
N ILE A 111 -7.99 8.41 -15.59
CA ILE A 111 -7.74 7.04 -16.08
C ILE A 111 -6.77 6.27 -15.18
N LEU A 112 -5.92 6.97 -14.40
CA LEU A 112 -5.09 6.39 -13.36
C LEU A 112 -5.93 5.65 -12.31
N THR A 113 -7.00 6.29 -11.80
CA THR A 113 -7.84 5.71 -10.75
C THR A 113 -8.69 4.57 -11.30
N PHE A 114 -9.11 4.66 -12.57
CA PHE A 114 -9.77 3.56 -13.27
C PHE A 114 -8.85 2.34 -13.42
N GLY A 115 -7.58 2.54 -13.81
CA GLY A 115 -6.57 1.48 -13.83
C GLY A 115 -6.37 0.86 -12.44
N ALA A 116 -6.32 1.71 -11.40
CA ALA A 116 -6.18 1.26 -10.01
C ALA A 116 -7.35 0.42 -9.53
N MET A 117 -8.58 0.73 -9.93
CA MET A 117 -9.76 -0.07 -9.63
C MET A 117 -9.63 -1.49 -10.22
N ILE A 118 -9.22 -1.60 -11.49
CA ILE A 118 -8.99 -2.91 -12.14
C ILE A 118 -7.87 -3.67 -11.43
N GLY A 119 -6.76 -2.97 -11.10
CA GLY A 119 -5.65 -3.54 -10.34
C GLY A 119 -6.10 -4.07 -8.98
N ALA A 120 -6.87 -3.29 -8.22
CA ALA A 120 -7.37 -3.68 -6.90
C ALA A 120 -8.29 -4.91 -6.96
N ILE A 121 -9.22 -4.96 -7.92
CA ILE A 121 -10.15 -6.10 -8.09
C ILE A 121 -9.37 -7.38 -8.44
N THR A 122 -8.36 -7.26 -9.31
CA THR A 122 -7.57 -8.42 -9.76
C THR A 122 -6.47 -8.83 -8.77
N SER A 123 -6.07 -7.94 -7.87
CA SER A 123 -4.94 -8.15 -6.95
C SER A 123 -5.09 -9.36 -6.03
N GLY A 124 -6.28 -9.60 -5.48
CA GLY A 124 -6.55 -10.72 -4.57
C GLY A 124 -6.35 -12.09 -5.25
N PRO A 125 -7.08 -12.39 -6.33
CA PRO A 125 -6.90 -13.61 -7.11
C PRO A 125 -5.46 -13.80 -7.59
N ILE A 126 -4.82 -12.75 -8.10
CA ILE A 126 -3.43 -12.81 -8.56
C ILE A 126 -2.49 -13.17 -7.40
N ALA A 127 -2.58 -12.49 -6.26
CA ALA A 127 -1.72 -12.73 -5.10
C ALA A 127 -1.92 -14.12 -4.47
N ASP A 128 -3.11 -14.69 -4.59
CA ASP A 128 -3.38 -16.06 -4.18
C ASP A 128 -2.89 -17.11 -5.19
N LEU A 129 -2.98 -16.81 -6.49
CA LEU A 129 -2.52 -17.71 -7.55
C LEU A 129 -1.00 -17.73 -7.71
N VAL A 130 -0.37 -16.58 -7.96
CA VAL A 130 1.06 -16.49 -8.26
C VAL A 130 1.94 -16.14 -7.06
N GLY A 131 1.33 -15.93 -5.89
CA GLY A 131 2.03 -15.50 -4.69
C GLY A 131 2.16 -13.98 -4.60
N ARG A 132 2.63 -13.50 -3.44
CA ARG A 132 2.73 -12.06 -3.15
C ARG A 132 3.89 -11.46 -3.94
N LYS A 133 5.02 -12.17 -3.97
CA LYS A 133 6.19 -11.84 -4.79
C LYS A 133 5.85 -11.83 -6.27
N GLY A 134 5.11 -12.84 -6.75
CA GLY A 134 4.65 -12.93 -8.14
C GLY A 134 3.76 -11.75 -8.52
N ALA A 135 2.80 -11.40 -7.68
CA ALA A 135 1.92 -10.25 -7.91
C ALA A 135 2.73 -8.94 -7.98
N MET A 136 3.67 -8.71 -7.07
CA MET A 136 4.55 -7.53 -7.12
C MET A 136 5.37 -7.45 -8.41
N ARG A 137 5.84 -8.57 -8.98
CA ARG A 137 6.56 -8.59 -10.27
C ARG A 137 5.66 -8.16 -11.42
N VAL A 138 4.45 -8.71 -11.49
CA VAL A 138 3.47 -8.37 -12.54
C VAL A 138 3.15 -6.88 -12.48
N SER A 139 2.85 -6.36 -11.28
CA SER A 139 2.59 -4.93 -11.08
C SER A 139 3.77 -4.05 -11.47
N SER A 140 4.99 -4.44 -11.10
CA SER A 140 6.20 -3.70 -11.45
C SER A 140 6.42 -3.66 -12.97
N ALA A 141 6.13 -4.75 -13.68
CA ALA A 141 6.22 -4.79 -15.13
C ALA A 141 5.21 -3.83 -15.80
N PHE A 142 3.97 -3.78 -15.30
CA PHE A 142 2.97 -2.81 -15.78
C PHE A 142 3.36 -1.36 -15.48
N CYS A 143 3.88 -1.07 -14.30
CA CYS A 143 4.39 0.26 -13.95
C CYS A 143 5.56 0.68 -14.83
N ILE A 144 6.55 -0.19 -15.05
CA ILE A 144 7.70 0.06 -15.94
C ILE A 144 7.22 0.35 -17.36
N ALA A 145 6.35 -0.51 -17.91
CA ALA A 145 5.78 -0.29 -19.23
C ALA A 145 5.01 1.04 -19.29
N GLY A 146 4.21 1.35 -18.26
CA GLY A 146 3.45 2.58 -18.18
C GLY A 146 4.32 3.83 -18.18
N TRP A 147 5.38 3.87 -17.37
CA TRP A 147 6.31 5.00 -17.34
C TRP A 147 7.09 5.16 -18.64
N LEU A 148 7.52 4.06 -19.28
CA LEU A 148 8.19 4.12 -20.57
C LEU A 148 7.25 4.66 -21.66
N VAL A 149 5.98 4.22 -21.67
CA VAL A 149 4.98 4.73 -22.62
C VAL A 149 4.73 6.23 -22.38
N ILE A 150 4.64 6.67 -21.12
CA ILE A 150 4.53 8.10 -20.78
C ILE A 150 5.75 8.87 -21.30
N TYR A 151 6.97 8.37 -21.06
CA TYR A 151 8.21 9.01 -21.51
C TYR A 151 8.26 9.22 -23.02
N PHE A 152 7.92 8.19 -23.80
CA PHE A 152 7.92 8.23 -25.26
C PHE A 152 6.64 8.83 -25.87
N SER A 153 5.69 9.28 -25.04
CA SER A 153 4.42 9.80 -25.54
C SER A 153 4.61 11.09 -26.35
N LYS A 154 3.94 11.11 -27.51
CA LYS A 154 3.87 12.26 -28.44
C LYS A 154 2.42 12.72 -28.68
N GLY A 155 1.47 12.21 -27.90
CA GLY A 155 0.05 12.52 -28.03
C GLY A 155 -0.76 12.02 -26.82
N PRO A 156 -2.08 12.32 -26.79
CA PRO A 156 -2.95 12.00 -25.65
C PRO A 156 -3.14 10.49 -25.45
N ILE A 157 -3.40 9.74 -26.53
CA ILE A 157 -3.72 8.31 -26.44
C ILE A 157 -2.58 7.48 -25.81
N PRO A 158 -1.30 7.59 -26.26
CA PRO A 158 -0.21 6.90 -25.59
C PRO A 158 -0.05 7.33 -24.13
N LEU A 159 -0.23 8.62 -23.83
CA LEU A 159 -0.13 9.14 -22.47
C LEU A 159 -1.18 8.49 -21.55
N ASP A 160 -2.43 8.38 -22.01
CA ASP A 160 -3.53 7.73 -21.29
C ASP A 160 -3.31 6.22 -21.12
N ILE A 161 -2.79 5.53 -22.14
CA ILE A 161 -2.45 4.10 -22.05
C ILE A 161 -1.36 3.86 -21.00
N GLY A 162 -0.29 4.68 -21.04
CA GLY A 162 0.77 4.59 -20.04
C GLY A 162 0.23 4.86 -18.63
N ARG A 163 -0.71 5.80 -18.51
CA ARG A 163 -1.32 6.14 -17.24
C ARG A 163 -2.23 5.05 -16.70
N LEU A 164 -3.03 4.42 -17.56
CA LEU A 164 -3.83 3.24 -17.22
C LEU A 164 -2.94 2.10 -16.72
N ALA A 165 -1.81 1.85 -17.37
CA ALA A 165 -0.85 0.81 -16.99
C ALA A 165 -0.19 1.08 -15.62
N THR A 166 0.28 2.30 -15.37
CA THR A 166 0.78 2.70 -14.03
C THR A 166 -0.32 2.61 -12.96
N GLY A 167 -1.56 2.95 -13.32
CA GLY A 167 -2.72 2.81 -12.44
C GLY A 167 -3.00 1.37 -12.06
N TYR A 168 -2.94 0.44 -13.02
CA TYR A 168 -3.09 -0.99 -12.75
C TYR A 168 -2.06 -1.49 -11.73
N GLY A 169 -0.77 -1.17 -11.94
CA GLY A 169 0.29 -1.55 -11.01
C GLY A 169 0.09 -0.95 -9.62
N MET A 170 -0.26 0.35 -9.55
CA MET A 170 -0.61 1.07 -8.33
C MET A 170 -1.75 0.38 -7.56
N GLY A 171 -2.81 -0.03 -8.27
CA GLY A 171 -3.96 -0.74 -7.69
C GLY A 171 -3.57 -2.05 -7.03
N VAL A 172 -2.72 -2.84 -7.70
CA VAL A 172 -2.24 -4.11 -7.12
C VAL A 172 -1.29 -3.87 -5.93
N PHE A 173 -0.39 -2.88 -6.00
CA PHE A 173 0.50 -2.55 -4.89
C PHE A 173 -0.25 -2.16 -3.62
N SER A 174 -1.37 -1.46 -3.75
CA SER A 174 -2.21 -1.02 -2.61
C SER A 174 -2.68 -2.17 -1.71
N TYR A 175 -2.84 -3.36 -2.28
CA TYR A 175 -3.20 -4.58 -1.55
C TYR A 175 -1.98 -5.42 -1.20
N VAL A 176 -1.13 -5.72 -2.19
CA VAL A 176 -0.10 -6.75 -2.05
C VAL A 176 1.02 -6.33 -1.10
N VAL A 177 1.46 -5.08 -1.15
CA VAL A 177 2.59 -4.60 -0.33
C VAL A 177 2.28 -4.65 1.17
N PRO A 178 1.19 -4.04 1.69
CA PRO A 178 0.89 -4.10 3.12
C PRO A 178 0.58 -5.52 3.60
N VAL A 179 -0.04 -6.36 2.78
CA VAL A 179 -0.27 -7.78 3.10
C VAL A 179 1.05 -8.52 3.21
N PHE A 180 1.95 -8.35 2.24
CA PHE A 180 3.25 -9.00 2.24
C PHE A 180 4.07 -8.60 3.47
N ILE A 181 4.12 -7.30 3.80
CA ILE A 181 4.79 -6.80 5.01
C ILE A 181 4.17 -7.41 6.27
N ALA A 182 2.84 -7.50 6.37
CA ALA A 182 2.16 -8.09 7.51
C ALA A 182 2.35 -9.63 7.63
N GLU A 183 2.69 -10.30 6.53
CA GLU A 183 2.97 -11.74 6.50
C GLU A 183 4.41 -12.06 6.92
N ILE A 184 5.39 -11.22 6.56
CA ILE A 184 6.81 -11.40 6.93
C ILE A 184 7.19 -10.75 8.27
N ALA A 185 6.41 -9.77 8.74
CA ALA A 185 6.76 -9.01 9.94
C ALA A 185 6.52 -9.81 11.24
N PRO A 186 7.48 -9.76 12.19
CA PRO A 186 7.31 -10.34 13.52
C PRO A 186 6.16 -9.67 14.26
N LYS A 187 5.49 -10.42 15.15
CA LYS A 187 4.24 -9.99 15.82
C LYS A 187 4.41 -8.66 16.55
N GLU A 188 5.58 -8.41 17.12
CA GLU A 188 5.92 -7.28 17.97
C GLU A 188 6.17 -5.98 17.17
N ARG A 189 6.66 -6.09 15.92
CA ARG A 189 7.02 -4.92 15.07
C ARG A 189 6.13 -4.73 13.85
N ARG A 190 5.14 -5.61 13.64
CA ARG A 190 4.22 -5.54 12.50
C ARG A 190 3.58 -4.17 12.34
N GLY A 191 3.11 -3.54 13.41
CA GLY A 191 2.48 -2.22 13.34
C GLY A 191 3.41 -1.13 12.78
N VAL A 192 4.68 -1.14 13.16
CA VAL A 192 5.68 -0.18 12.68
C VAL A 192 5.98 -0.42 11.19
N LEU A 193 6.22 -1.67 10.81
CA LEU A 193 6.53 -2.02 9.42
C LEU A 193 5.35 -1.75 8.48
N THR A 194 4.11 -1.99 8.91
CA THR A 194 2.94 -1.65 8.09
C THR A 194 2.72 -0.14 8.03
N THR A 195 3.07 0.63 9.05
CA THR A 195 3.04 2.11 8.99
C THR A 195 4.07 2.65 7.99
N LEU A 196 5.21 1.98 7.82
CA LEU A 196 6.23 2.37 6.84
C LEU A 196 5.68 2.37 5.40
N ASN A 197 4.79 1.44 5.06
CA ASN A 197 4.09 1.45 3.76
C ASN A 197 3.40 2.79 3.51
N GLN A 198 2.68 3.30 4.51
CA GLN A 198 1.98 4.57 4.40
C GLN A 198 2.93 5.77 4.29
N PHE A 199 3.98 5.75 5.09
CA PHE A 199 4.99 6.78 5.08
C PHE A 199 5.67 6.89 3.71
N MET A 200 5.99 5.75 3.09
CA MET A 200 6.62 5.72 1.77
C MET A 200 5.71 6.22 0.64
N ILE A 201 4.39 6.01 0.73
CA ILE A 201 3.42 6.63 -0.20
C ILE A 201 3.51 8.16 -0.13
N VAL A 202 3.55 8.72 1.09
CA VAL A 202 3.63 10.18 1.27
C VAL A 202 4.97 10.74 0.80
N ILE A 203 6.07 10.04 1.07
CA ILE A 203 7.39 10.44 0.56
C ILE A 203 7.42 10.39 -0.97
N GLY A 204 6.89 9.34 -1.58
CA GLY A 204 6.83 9.20 -3.04
C GLY A 204 6.06 10.34 -3.70
N GLY A 205 4.88 10.67 -3.17
CA GLY A 205 4.10 11.82 -3.63
C GLY A 205 4.84 13.14 -3.46
N SER A 206 5.41 13.38 -2.28
CA SER A 206 6.19 14.60 -1.98
C SER A 206 7.40 14.75 -2.90
N THR A 207 8.07 13.64 -3.20
CA THR A 207 9.20 13.58 -4.14
C THR A 207 8.74 13.98 -5.53
N ALA A 208 7.61 13.45 -6.01
CA ALA A 208 7.05 13.83 -7.30
C ALA A 208 6.71 15.33 -7.39
N PHE A 209 6.15 15.91 -6.32
CA PHE A 209 5.91 17.36 -6.24
C PHE A 209 7.20 18.18 -6.32
N ILE A 210 8.21 17.85 -5.51
CA ILE A 210 9.48 18.59 -5.46
C ILE A 210 10.19 18.50 -6.81
N PHE A 211 10.45 17.29 -7.30
CA PHE A 211 11.17 17.09 -8.55
C PHE A 211 10.36 17.56 -9.76
N GLY A 212 9.03 17.52 -9.72
CA GLY A 212 8.19 18.03 -10.78
C GLY A 212 8.27 19.55 -10.99
N THR A 213 8.75 20.30 -9.99
CA THR A 213 9.02 21.75 -10.17
C THR A 213 10.38 22.03 -10.83
N ILE A 214 11.32 21.09 -10.72
CA ILE A 214 12.73 21.27 -11.15
C ILE A 214 12.97 20.61 -12.51
N LEU A 215 12.34 19.47 -12.75
CA LEU A 215 12.61 18.60 -13.89
C LEU A 215 11.49 18.66 -14.94
N SER A 216 11.83 18.29 -16.18
CA SER A 216 10.82 18.08 -17.22
C SER A 216 9.91 16.90 -16.85
N TRP A 217 8.67 16.92 -17.35
CA TRP A 217 7.71 15.84 -17.10
C TRP A 217 8.22 14.46 -17.57
N ARG A 218 8.98 14.43 -18.68
CA ARG A 218 9.66 13.21 -19.14
C ARG A 218 10.76 12.76 -18.18
N ALA A 219 11.59 13.66 -17.66
CA ALA A 219 12.59 13.29 -16.65
C ALA A 219 11.92 12.81 -15.34
N LEU A 220 10.78 13.40 -14.97
CA LEU A 220 10.00 12.96 -13.81
C LEU A 220 9.45 11.53 -13.97
N SER A 221 9.06 11.13 -15.19
CA SER A 221 8.66 9.73 -15.46
C SER A 221 9.81 8.73 -15.25
N ILE A 222 11.06 9.14 -15.51
CA ILE A 222 12.24 8.30 -15.22
C ILE A 222 12.43 8.15 -13.70
N ILE A 223 12.15 9.20 -12.92
CA ILE A 223 12.21 9.11 -11.45
C ILE A 223 11.21 8.08 -10.92
N GLY A 224 10.00 8.00 -11.48
CA GLY A 224 9.04 6.93 -11.14
C GLY A 224 9.49 5.54 -11.58
N LEU A 225 10.29 5.44 -12.64
CA LEU A 225 10.84 4.17 -13.11
C LEU A 225 11.88 3.56 -12.14
N ILE A 226 12.69 4.39 -11.48
CA ILE A 226 13.76 3.96 -10.58
C ILE A 226 13.26 3.06 -9.43
N PRO A 227 12.31 3.47 -8.57
CA PRO A 227 11.83 2.65 -7.45
C PRO A 227 11.19 1.35 -7.93
N THR A 228 10.53 1.36 -9.09
CA THR A 228 9.91 0.16 -9.68
C THR A 228 10.94 -0.81 -10.24
N ALA A 229 12.02 -0.30 -10.83
CA ALA A 229 13.16 -1.13 -11.23
C ALA A 229 13.89 -1.73 -10.01
N VAL A 230 14.10 -0.93 -8.96
CA VAL A 230 14.68 -1.41 -7.68
C VAL A 230 13.78 -2.48 -7.06
N LEU A 231 12.46 -2.28 -7.05
CA LEU A 231 11.51 -3.30 -6.61
C LEU A 231 11.68 -4.57 -7.45
N LEU A 232 11.57 -4.48 -8.78
CA LEU A 232 11.64 -5.65 -9.67
C LEU A 232 12.94 -6.45 -9.50
N LEU A 233 14.09 -5.76 -9.40
CA LEU A 233 15.39 -6.38 -9.19
C LEU A 233 15.54 -6.93 -7.76
N GLY A 234 15.10 -6.17 -6.75
CA GLY A 234 15.11 -6.57 -5.35
C GLY A 234 14.24 -7.80 -5.09
N LEU A 235 13.14 -7.94 -5.84
CA LEU A 235 12.28 -9.11 -5.78
C LEU A 235 13.07 -10.40 -6.09
N PHE A 236 14.20 -10.41 -6.80
CA PHE A 236 14.95 -11.66 -6.98
C PHE A 236 15.62 -12.16 -5.68
N PHE A 237 15.98 -11.25 -4.78
CA PHE A 237 16.77 -11.54 -3.57
C PHE A 237 15.93 -11.81 -2.32
N ILE A 238 14.63 -11.51 -2.34
CA ILE A 238 13.75 -11.70 -1.17
C ILE A 238 13.01 -13.05 -1.24
N PRO A 239 12.67 -13.67 -0.09
CA PRO A 239 11.82 -14.86 -0.07
C PRO A 239 10.36 -14.52 -0.42
N GLU A 240 9.60 -15.54 -0.80
CA GLU A 240 8.14 -15.43 -0.92
C GLU A 240 7.48 -15.47 0.47
N SER A 241 6.23 -15.04 0.58
CA SER A 241 5.49 -15.05 1.84
C SER A 241 5.42 -16.47 2.45
N PRO A 242 5.88 -16.66 3.70
CA PRO A 242 5.77 -17.95 4.38
C PRO A 242 4.32 -18.44 4.50
N ARG A 243 3.37 -17.53 4.73
CA ARG A 243 1.94 -17.91 4.84
C ARG A 243 1.38 -18.40 3.51
N TRP A 244 1.80 -17.81 2.41
CA TRP A 244 1.37 -18.27 1.09
C TRP A 244 1.98 -19.64 0.74
N LEU A 245 3.26 -19.85 1.06
CA LEU A 245 3.94 -21.14 0.85
C LEU A 245 3.29 -22.27 1.66
N ALA A 246 2.95 -21.99 2.92
CA ALA A 246 2.21 -22.93 3.77
C ALA A 246 0.80 -23.22 3.22
N LYS A 247 0.07 -22.21 2.72
CA LYS A 247 -1.26 -22.38 2.08
C LYS A 247 -1.18 -23.21 0.79
N ARG A 248 -0.03 -23.21 0.12
CA ARG A 248 0.22 -24.01 -1.09
C ARG A 248 0.69 -25.44 -0.80
N GLY A 249 0.95 -25.79 0.46
CA GLY A 249 1.50 -27.09 0.84
C GLY A 249 2.99 -27.27 0.50
N LEU A 250 3.71 -26.18 0.20
CA LEU A 250 5.13 -26.20 -0.14
C LEU A 250 5.98 -26.16 1.14
N THR A 251 5.96 -27.25 1.92
CA THR A 251 6.57 -27.29 3.27
C THR A 251 8.08 -27.00 3.26
N LYS A 252 8.82 -27.47 2.23
CA LYS A 252 10.27 -27.23 2.13
C LYS A 252 10.58 -25.74 1.93
N ASP A 253 9.89 -25.10 1.00
CA ASP A 253 10.07 -23.67 0.69
C ASP A 253 9.57 -22.79 1.84
N PHE A 254 8.49 -23.22 2.51
CA PHE A 254 7.97 -22.55 3.71
C PHE A 254 9.01 -22.47 4.83
N VAL A 255 9.63 -23.61 5.18
CA VAL A 255 10.69 -23.68 6.19
C VAL A 255 11.89 -22.85 5.76
N ALA A 256 12.31 -22.96 4.49
CA ALA A 256 13.42 -22.17 3.96
C ALA A 256 13.14 -20.64 4.03
N ALA A 257 11.92 -20.19 3.70
CA ALA A 257 11.54 -18.78 3.78
C ALA A 257 11.56 -18.27 5.22
N LEU A 258 11.08 -19.04 6.19
CA LEU A 258 11.15 -18.70 7.61
C LEU A 258 12.59 -18.61 8.12
N GLN A 259 13.45 -19.56 7.74
CA GLN A 259 14.88 -19.55 8.10
C GLN A 259 15.63 -18.36 7.48
N ILE A 260 15.30 -17.98 6.23
CA ILE A 260 15.89 -16.79 5.60
C ILE A 260 15.46 -15.52 6.33
N LEU A 261 14.20 -15.42 6.77
CA LEU A 261 13.69 -14.22 7.44
C LEU A 261 14.18 -14.07 8.89
N HIS A 262 14.26 -15.17 9.64
CA HIS A 262 14.59 -15.15 11.08
C HIS A 262 16.03 -15.54 11.41
N GLY A 263 16.79 -16.09 10.46
CA GLY A 263 18.15 -16.59 10.66
C GLY A 263 18.20 -18.12 10.59
N LYS A 264 19.32 -18.67 10.09
CA LYS A 264 19.49 -20.12 9.84
C LYS A 264 19.39 -20.96 11.12
N ASP A 265 19.77 -20.38 12.26
CA ASP A 265 19.83 -21.05 13.56
C ASP A 265 18.67 -20.68 14.49
N ALA A 266 17.71 -19.88 14.01
CA ALA A 266 16.56 -19.47 14.82
C ALA A 266 15.54 -20.63 14.96
N ASP A 267 15.01 -20.83 16.17
CA ASP A 267 13.93 -21.79 16.38
C ASP A 267 12.62 -21.27 15.77
N ILE A 268 12.35 -21.73 14.56
CA ILE A 268 11.12 -21.41 13.81
C ILE A 268 10.00 -22.43 14.07
N SER A 269 10.24 -23.46 14.89
CA SER A 269 9.33 -24.61 15.03
C SER A 269 7.96 -24.20 15.56
N GLN A 270 7.94 -23.28 16.53
CA GLN A 270 6.70 -22.79 17.14
C GLN A 270 5.91 -21.90 16.19
N GLU A 271 6.57 -20.97 15.49
CA GLU A 271 5.89 -20.10 14.51
C GLU A 271 5.40 -20.89 13.29
N ALA A 272 6.20 -21.86 12.83
CA ALA A 272 5.82 -22.75 11.75
C ALA A 272 4.56 -23.54 12.11
N LYS A 273 4.50 -24.08 13.33
CA LYS A 273 3.33 -24.80 13.85
C LYS A 273 2.10 -23.91 13.97
N GLU A 274 2.23 -22.70 14.52
CA GLU A 274 1.13 -21.74 14.60
C GLU A 274 0.55 -21.37 13.22
N ILE A 275 1.42 -21.16 12.22
CA ILE A 275 0.98 -20.86 10.85
C ILE A 275 0.28 -22.07 10.23
N GLN A 276 0.81 -23.28 10.45
CA GLN A 276 0.23 -24.51 9.93
C GLN A 276 -1.14 -24.80 10.55
N ASP A 277 -1.26 -24.72 11.88
CA ASP A 277 -2.52 -24.91 12.62
C ASP A 277 -3.58 -23.90 12.17
N TYR A 278 -3.18 -22.64 11.96
CA TYR A 278 -4.06 -21.61 11.43
C TYR A 278 -4.57 -21.94 10.01
N ILE A 279 -3.69 -22.39 9.12
CA ILE A 279 -4.08 -22.73 7.74
C ILE A 279 -4.98 -23.98 7.72
N THR A 280 -4.68 -25.00 8.51
CA THR A 280 -5.54 -26.19 8.62
C THR A 280 -6.93 -25.83 9.15
N SER A 281 -7.03 -24.91 10.12
CA SER A 281 -8.34 -24.40 10.57
C SER A 281 -9.09 -23.64 9.47
N LEU A 282 -8.38 -22.92 8.59
CA LEU A 282 -8.98 -22.21 7.46
C LEU A 282 -9.44 -23.17 6.35
N GLU A 283 -8.75 -24.29 6.14
CA GLU A 283 -9.15 -25.31 5.16
C GLU A 283 -10.40 -26.09 5.59
N GLN A 284 -10.63 -26.21 6.90
CA GLN A 284 -11.86 -26.79 7.46
C GLN A 284 -13.07 -25.86 7.28
N LEU A 285 -12.85 -24.56 7.06
CA LEU A 285 -13.91 -23.59 6.78
C LEU A 285 -14.24 -23.57 5.28
N ALA A 286 -15.52 -23.41 4.96
CA ALA A 286 -15.95 -23.23 3.57
C ALA A 286 -15.25 -22.00 2.96
N LYS A 287 -14.69 -22.15 1.75
CA LYS A 287 -14.04 -21.04 1.04
C LYS A 287 -15.05 -19.90 0.86
N PRO A 288 -14.83 -18.72 1.47
CA PRO A 288 -15.78 -17.62 1.40
C PRO A 288 -15.87 -17.12 -0.04
N LYS A 289 -17.09 -16.98 -0.55
CA LYS A 289 -17.37 -16.34 -1.83
C LYS A 289 -17.53 -14.84 -1.61
N VAL A 290 -17.23 -14.02 -2.63
CA VAL A 290 -17.45 -12.56 -2.57
C VAL A 290 -18.91 -12.24 -2.26
N LEU A 291 -19.85 -13.07 -2.72
CA LEU A 291 -21.28 -12.93 -2.43
C LEU A 291 -21.62 -13.18 -0.95
N ASP A 292 -20.78 -13.92 -0.21
CA ASP A 292 -20.99 -14.14 1.21
C ASP A 292 -20.77 -12.86 2.04
N LEU A 293 -20.03 -11.88 1.50
CA LEU A 293 -19.86 -10.56 2.14
C LEU A 293 -21.18 -9.77 2.22
N PHE A 294 -22.15 -10.06 1.35
CA PHE A 294 -23.47 -9.42 1.35
C PHE A 294 -24.47 -10.10 2.30
N GLN A 295 -24.06 -11.14 3.03
CA GLN A 295 -24.91 -11.73 4.05
C GLN A 295 -25.17 -10.73 5.18
N LYS A 296 -26.38 -10.77 5.74
CA LYS A 296 -26.85 -9.83 6.78
C LYS A 296 -25.92 -9.74 8.01
N ARG A 297 -25.18 -10.83 8.29
CA ARG A 297 -24.13 -10.90 9.33
C ARG A 297 -22.96 -9.95 9.06
N TYR A 298 -22.48 -9.88 7.82
CA TYR A 298 -21.31 -9.08 7.44
C TYR A 298 -21.67 -7.69 6.92
N LEU A 299 -22.94 -7.48 6.54
CA LEU A 299 -23.44 -6.24 5.94
C LEU A 299 -23.15 -4.99 6.78
N ARG A 300 -23.24 -5.08 8.12
CA ARG A 300 -22.92 -3.93 9.00
C ARG A 300 -21.45 -3.53 8.89
N SER A 301 -20.55 -4.51 8.90
CA SER A 301 -19.10 -4.26 8.78
C SER A 301 -18.74 -3.78 7.38
N LEU A 302 -19.38 -4.36 6.35
CA LEU A 302 -19.23 -3.95 4.96
C LEU A 302 -19.68 -2.50 4.74
N THR A 303 -20.86 -2.11 5.25
CA THR A 303 -21.38 -0.74 5.13
C THR A 303 -20.48 0.26 5.84
N ILE A 304 -19.94 -0.07 7.02
CA ILE A 304 -18.99 0.80 7.72
C ILE A 304 -17.69 0.94 6.92
N GLY A 305 -17.12 -0.18 6.45
CA GLY A 305 -15.87 -0.17 5.68
C GLY A 305 -16.00 0.59 4.36
N VAL A 306 -17.02 0.27 3.55
CA VAL A 306 -17.29 0.96 2.28
C VAL A 306 -17.68 2.41 2.52
N GLY A 307 -18.51 2.69 3.52
CA GLY A 307 -18.92 4.05 3.88
C GLY A 307 -17.73 4.92 4.27
N LEU A 308 -16.79 4.40 5.07
CA LEU A 308 -15.56 5.10 5.43
C LEU A 308 -14.68 5.38 4.20
N MET A 309 -14.54 4.41 3.29
CA MET A 309 -13.79 4.61 2.03
C MET A 309 -14.44 5.68 1.15
N VAL A 310 -15.76 5.69 1.06
CA VAL A 310 -16.52 6.70 0.29
C VAL A 310 -16.34 8.08 0.91
N CYS A 311 -16.49 8.21 2.24
CA CYS A 311 -16.26 9.47 2.95
C CYS A 311 -14.82 9.99 2.76
N GLN A 312 -13.83 9.09 2.74
CA GLN A 312 -12.44 9.44 2.44
C GLN A 312 -12.30 10.04 1.04
N GLN A 313 -12.94 9.47 0.02
CA GLN A 313 -12.86 10.00 -1.36
C GLN A 313 -13.61 11.33 -1.51
N PHE A 314 -14.77 11.49 -0.86
CA PHE A 314 -15.51 12.76 -0.82
C PHE A 314 -14.76 13.88 -0.10
N GLY A 315 -13.80 13.55 0.77
CA GLY A 315 -12.86 14.52 1.34
C GLY A 315 -12.00 15.24 0.29
N GLY A 316 -12.02 14.80 -0.97
CA GLY A 316 -11.40 15.52 -2.09
C GLY A 316 -9.89 15.41 -2.15
N ILE A 317 -9.28 14.50 -1.39
CA ILE A 317 -7.82 14.36 -1.29
C ILE A 317 -7.15 14.12 -2.64
N ASN A 318 -7.76 13.31 -3.50
CA ASN A 318 -7.26 13.06 -4.86
C ASN A 318 -7.43 14.27 -5.78
N GLY A 319 -8.49 15.07 -5.59
CA GLY A 319 -8.67 16.34 -6.31
C GLY A 319 -7.58 17.34 -5.97
N VAL A 320 -7.27 17.50 -4.68
CA VAL A 320 -6.12 18.31 -4.23
C VAL A 320 -4.81 17.71 -4.74
N GLY A 321 -4.61 16.40 -4.61
CA GLY A 321 -3.39 15.72 -5.04
C GLY A 321 -3.09 15.86 -6.54
N PHE A 322 -4.10 15.79 -7.41
CA PHE A 322 -3.91 15.86 -8.86
C PHE A 322 -3.88 17.29 -9.42
N TYR A 323 -4.52 18.24 -8.75
CA TYR A 323 -4.71 19.60 -9.27
C TYR A 323 -4.16 20.69 -8.34
N ALA A 324 -3.39 20.35 -7.30
CA ALA A 324 -2.83 21.31 -6.35
C ALA A 324 -2.13 22.50 -7.02
N SER A 325 -1.23 22.27 -7.99
CA SER A 325 -0.51 23.35 -8.68
C SER A 325 -1.48 24.32 -9.35
N SER A 326 -2.44 23.78 -10.10
CA SER A 326 -3.47 24.57 -10.79
C SER A 326 -4.36 25.35 -9.82
N ILE A 327 -4.71 24.76 -8.66
CA ILE A 327 -5.50 25.44 -7.62
C ILE A 327 -4.71 26.59 -7.01
N PHE A 328 -3.42 26.39 -6.71
CA PHE A 328 -2.57 27.45 -6.16
C PHE A 328 -2.31 28.59 -7.15
N ASP A 329 -2.20 28.28 -8.44
CA ASP A 329 -2.09 29.29 -9.50
C ASP A 329 -3.38 30.12 -9.60
N LEU A 330 -4.55 29.48 -9.62
CA LEU A 330 -5.85 30.15 -9.63
C LEU A 330 -6.09 30.97 -8.36
N ALA A 331 -5.58 30.53 -7.21
CA ALA A 331 -5.64 31.26 -5.94
C ALA A 331 -4.73 32.49 -5.91
N GLY A 332 -3.97 32.77 -6.98
CA GLY A 332 -3.23 34.02 -7.17
C GLY A 332 -1.86 34.05 -6.50
N SER A 333 -1.28 32.90 -6.14
CA SER A 333 0.07 32.85 -5.56
C SER A 333 1.15 33.46 -6.49
N ASN A 334 0.95 33.42 -7.80
CA ASN A 334 1.78 34.13 -8.78
C ASN A 334 1.54 35.67 -8.79
N THR A 335 0.32 36.11 -8.50
CA THR A 335 -0.06 37.53 -8.44
C THR A 335 0.51 38.22 -7.19
N TYR A 336 0.65 37.50 -6.07
CA TYR A 336 1.24 38.06 -4.83
C TYR A 336 2.77 38.22 -4.89
N PHE A 337 3.49 37.32 -5.58
CA PHE A 337 4.94 37.47 -5.78
C PHE A 337 5.29 38.50 -6.87
N SER A 338 4.49 38.59 -7.93
CA SER A 338 4.72 39.61 -8.97
C SER A 338 4.46 41.03 -8.46
N ASN A 339 3.55 41.23 -7.50
CA ASN A 339 3.29 42.55 -6.89
C ASN A 339 4.30 42.99 -5.82
N ARG A 340 5.18 42.10 -5.31
CA ARG A 340 6.31 42.53 -4.46
C ARG A 340 7.48 43.06 -5.26
N ASN A 341 7.69 42.58 -6.49
CA ASN A 341 8.78 43.04 -7.35
C ASN A 341 8.46 44.36 -8.07
N SER A 342 7.19 44.74 -8.21
CA SER A 342 6.79 46.05 -8.75
C SER A 342 6.84 47.17 -7.70
N SER A 343 6.65 46.88 -6.41
CA SER A 343 6.75 47.90 -5.34
C SER A 343 8.17 48.25 -4.90
N PHE A 344 9.21 47.66 -5.49
CA PHE A 344 10.63 48.03 -5.28
C PHE A 344 11.21 48.87 -6.44
N LYS A 345 10.38 49.28 -7.40
CA LYS A 345 10.72 50.26 -8.44
C LYS A 345 9.81 51.48 -8.35
N VAL A 346 10.01 52.28 -7.30
CA VAL A 346 9.67 53.72 -7.30
C VAL A 346 10.80 54.45 -6.59
#